data_AF-A0A1X9T2L0-F1
#
_entry.id   AF-A0A1X9T2L0-F1
#
_cell.length_a   1.000
_cell.length_b   1.000
_cell.length_c   1.000
_cell.angle_alpha   90.00
_cell.angle_beta   90.00
_cell.angle_gamma   90.00
#
_symmetry.space_group_name_H-M   'P 1'
#
loop_
_entity.id
_entity.type
_entity.pdbx_description
1 polymer ?
#
loop_
_entity_poly.entity_id
_entity_poly.type
_entity_poly.pdbx_seq_one_letter_code
_entity_poly.pdbx_strand_id
1 'polypeptide(L)'
;MRSIFLLLTLMVCSFASTLNVAAAANAAYVLEEIKSEFIKLHPDAKINITLGSSGKLVAQIKNGAPFDLFLSANIDFADVLYKDGFALNKPVIYTSGSVAILSVRGYEPSLNSLKNKDIKTIIIANPKTAPYGAATIEAFKNAGIYDEIKDKIIEANSIGDALNQTIKAGDIGFVAASALKAEQMQKYDNYAIIDSSLHTSIDQAMLILNHGQNNKLAKAFYDFILSHKAQEIFIKFGYRAIK
;
A
#
# COMPACT_ATOMS: atom_id res chain seq x y z
N MET A 1 9.68 -17.43 -67.87
CA MET A 1 10.11 -17.63 -66.47
C MET A 1 9.77 -16.38 -65.67
N ARG A 2 8.70 -16.39 -64.88
CA ARG A 2 8.34 -15.30 -63.95
C ARG A 2 8.04 -15.95 -62.60
N SER A 3 9.03 -15.95 -61.70
CA SER A 3 8.84 -16.38 -60.32
C SER A 3 8.12 -15.27 -59.56
N ILE A 4 6.92 -15.58 -59.06
CA ILE A 4 6.20 -14.73 -58.10
C ILE A 4 6.70 -15.11 -56.71
N PHE A 5 7.36 -14.17 -56.04
CA PHE A 5 7.80 -14.31 -54.67
C PHE A 5 6.65 -13.87 -53.74
N LEU A 6 6.02 -14.83 -53.04
CA LEU A 6 4.96 -14.56 -52.08
C LEU A 6 5.61 -14.22 -50.73
N LEU A 7 5.57 -12.95 -50.36
CA LEU A 7 6.10 -12.46 -49.08
C LEU A 7 5.08 -12.76 -47.97
N LEU A 8 5.37 -13.76 -47.14
CA LEU A 8 4.56 -14.14 -46.00
C LEU A 8 4.90 -13.23 -44.80
N THR A 9 4.15 -12.16 -44.59
CA THR A 9 4.26 -11.33 -43.38
C THR A 9 3.73 -12.10 -42.18
N LEU A 10 4.63 -12.60 -41.32
CA LEU A 10 4.29 -13.10 -40.00
C LEU A 10 3.74 -11.95 -39.14
N MET A 11 2.43 -11.98 -38.93
CA MET A 11 1.75 -11.12 -37.98
C MET A 11 2.06 -11.63 -36.57
N VAL A 12 3.06 -11.03 -35.91
CA VAL A 12 3.35 -11.32 -34.50
C VAL A 12 2.20 -10.71 -33.68
N CYS A 13 1.23 -11.52 -33.30
CA CYS A 13 0.28 -11.18 -32.26
C CYS A 13 1.05 -11.04 -30.94
N SER A 14 1.48 -9.81 -30.63
CA SER A 14 1.94 -9.48 -29.28
C SER A 14 0.72 -9.53 -28.36
N PHE A 15 0.55 -10.65 -27.65
CA PHE A 15 -0.41 -10.71 -26.54
C PHE A 15 0.07 -9.71 -25.49
N ALA A 16 -0.61 -8.58 -25.37
CA ALA A 16 -0.38 -7.63 -24.29
C ALA A 16 -0.60 -8.35 -22.95
N SER A 17 0.49 -8.74 -22.29
CA SER A 17 0.44 -9.38 -20.99
C SER A 17 -0.15 -8.40 -19.99
N THR A 18 -1.11 -8.87 -19.18
CA THR A 18 -1.65 -8.09 -18.07
C THR A 18 -0.86 -8.43 -16.81
N LEU A 19 -0.49 -7.43 -16.02
CA LEU A 19 0.12 -7.57 -14.71
C LEU A 19 -0.94 -7.36 -13.63
N ASN A 20 -1.14 -8.37 -12.78
CA ASN A 20 -2.05 -8.28 -11.63
C ASN A 20 -1.25 -8.09 -10.34
N VAL A 21 -1.44 -6.96 -9.68
CA VAL A 21 -0.73 -6.58 -8.46
C VAL A 21 -1.69 -6.57 -7.28
N ALA A 22 -1.40 -7.34 -6.25
CA ALA A 22 -2.02 -7.20 -4.93
C ALA A 22 -1.19 -6.21 -4.10
N ALA A 23 -1.75 -5.06 -3.75
CA ALA A 23 -1.03 -4.01 -3.02
C ALA A 23 -1.77 -3.57 -1.76
N ALA A 24 -1.02 -3.37 -0.68
CA ALA A 24 -1.54 -2.77 0.53
C ALA A 24 -2.12 -1.37 0.25
N ALA A 25 -3.29 -1.10 0.81
CA ALA A 25 -4.07 0.11 0.48
C ALA A 25 -3.37 1.44 0.85
N ASN A 26 -2.34 1.43 1.70
CA ASN A 26 -1.54 2.64 1.97
C ASN A 26 -0.81 3.13 0.72
N ALA A 27 -0.47 2.23 -0.20
CA ALA A 27 0.30 2.53 -1.39
C ALA A 27 -0.55 3.03 -2.57
N ALA A 28 -1.87 3.21 -2.40
CA ALA A 28 -2.79 3.53 -3.49
C ALA A 28 -2.34 4.74 -4.34
N TYR A 29 -2.16 5.91 -3.72
CA TYR A 29 -1.81 7.15 -4.42
C TYR A 29 -0.39 7.11 -5.02
N VAL A 30 0.59 6.57 -4.29
CA VAL A 30 1.96 6.50 -4.79
C VAL A 30 2.07 5.51 -5.96
N LEU A 31 1.30 4.42 -5.94
CA LEU A 31 1.28 3.43 -7.02
C LEU A 31 0.57 3.95 -8.28
N GLU A 32 -0.34 4.92 -8.17
CA GLU A 32 -0.89 5.59 -9.34
C GLU A 32 0.20 6.34 -10.12
N GLU A 33 1.06 7.10 -9.42
CA GLU A 33 2.18 7.82 -10.05
C GLU A 33 3.27 6.86 -10.55
N ILE A 34 3.64 5.85 -9.76
CA ILE A 34 4.59 4.80 -10.19
C ILE A 34 4.09 4.07 -11.43
N LYS A 35 2.79 3.69 -11.45
CA LYS A 35 2.18 3.05 -12.62
C LYS A 35 2.22 3.97 -13.84
N SER A 36 1.94 5.26 -13.68
CA SER A 36 2.00 6.24 -14.78
C SER A 36 3.41 6.33 -15.36
N GLU A 37 4.44 6.46 -14.51
CA GLU A 37 5.83 6.52 -14.96
C GLU A 37 6.30 5.21 -15.60
N PHE A 38 5.88 4.06 -15.09
CA PHE A 38 6.19 2.77 -15.69
C PHE A 38 5.58 2.61 -17.09
N ILE A 39 4.32 3.02 -17.29
CA ILE A 39 3.63 2.90 -18.58
C ILE A 39 4.32 3.76 -19.67
N LYS A 40 4.99 4.86 -19.31
CA LYS A 40 5.79 5.64 -20.27
C LYS A 40 6.94 4.82 -20.87
N LEU A 41 7.51 3.91 -20.09
CA LEU A 41 8.59 2.99 -20.52
C LEU A 41 8.04 1.71 -21.16
N HIS A 42 6.80 1.35 -20.83
CA HIS A 42 6.11 0.16 -21.31
C HIS A 42 4.70 0.49 -21.82
N PRO A 43 4.56 1.11 -23.00
CA PRO A 43 3.26 1.62 -23.48
C PRO A 43 2.16 0.57 -23.63
N ASP A 44 2.55 -0.69 -23.90
CA ASP A 44 1.61 -1.81 -24.06
C ASP A 44 1.26 -2.51 -22.73
N ALA A 45 1.86 -2.10 -21.62
CA ALA A 45 1.63 -2.73 -20.33
C ALA A 45 0.25 -2.43 -19.78
N LYS A 46 -0.50 -3.48 -19.43
CA LYS A 46 -1.75 -3.37 -18.65
C LYS A 46 -1.47 -3.77 -17.21
N ILE A 47 -1.66 -2.83 -16.28
CA ILE A 47 -1.43 -3.08 -14.84
C ILE A 47 -2.74 -2.92 -14.08
N ASN A 48 -3.21 -4.02 -13.49
CA ASN A 48 -4.35 -4.06 -12.59
C ASN A 48 -3.85 -4.10 -11.16
N ILE A 49 -4.27 -3.14 -10.35
CA ILE A 49 -3.88 -3.07 -8.93
C ILE A 49 -5.12 -3.32 -8.09
N THR A 50 -5.09 -4.39 -7.30
CA THR A 50 -6.09 -4.69 -6.28
C THR A 50 -5.58 -4.20 -4.93
N LEU A 51 -6.33 -3.28 -4.32
CA LEU A 51 -5.99 -2.69 -3.04
C LEU A 51 -6.72 -3.41 -1.89
N GLY A 52 -6.04 -3.60 -0.77
CA GLY A 52 -6.61 -4.20 0.43
C GLY A 52 -5.70 -4.11 1.64
N SER A 53 -6.12 -4.68 2.78
CA SER A 53 -5.17 -4.91 3.88
C SER A 53 -4.24 -6.08 3.54
N SER A 54 -2.98 -6.01 3.94
CA SER A 54 -1.97 -7.03 3.61
C SER A 54 -2.41 -8.43 4.04
N GLY A 55 -2.99 -8.59 5.23
CA GLY A 55 -3.50 -9.88 5.70
C GLY A 55 -4.66 -10.43 4.86
N LYS A 56 -5.58 -9.57 4.39
CA LYS A 56 -6.66 -10.00 3.50
C LYS A 56 -6.14 -10.42 2.13
N LEU A 57 -5.15 -9.70 1.60
CA LEU A 57 -4.51 -10.04 0.32
C LEU A 57 -3.73 -11.36 0.43
N VAL A 58 -3.04 -11.62 1.55
CA VAL A 58 -2.41 -12.92 1.82
C VAL A 58 -3.46 -14.03 1.76
N ALA A 59 -4.62 -13.86 2.41
CA ALA A 59 -5.69 -14.85 2.36
C ALA A 59 -6.21 -15.09 0.92
N GLN A 60 -6.37 -14.03 0.12
CA GLN A 60 -6.77 -14.15 -1.28
C GLN A 60 -5.72 -14.92 -2.11
N ILE A 61 -4.44 -14.61 -1.93
CA ILE A 61 -3.33 -15.29 -2.62
C ILE A 61 -3.33 -16.78 -2.27
N LYS A 62 -3.44 -17.11 -0.98
CA LYS A 62 -3.53 -18.51 -0.50
C LYS A 62 -4.74 -19.26 -1.05
N ASN A 63 -5.83 -18.54 -1.30
CA ASN A 63 -7.05 -19.09 -1.91
C ASN A 63 -7.02 -19.10 -3.44
N GLY A 64 -5.87 -18.83 -4.07
CA GLY A 64 -5.67 -18.99 -5.52
C GLY A 64 -6.01 -17.75 -6.35
N ALA A 65 -6.11 -16.56 -5.76
CA ALA A 65 -6.25 -15.33 -6.54
C ALA A 65 -5.03 -15.12 -7.46
N PRO A 66 -5.22 -14.83 -8.77
CA PRO A 66 -4.17 -14.86 -9.79
C PRO A 66 -3.33 -13.56 -9.81
N PHE A 67 -2.66 -13.27 -8.70
CA PHE A 67 -1.76 -12.14 -8.58
C PHE A 67 -0.32 -12.52 -8.99
N ASP A 68 0.35 -11.61 -9.69
CA ASP A 68 1.74 -11.77 -10.12
C ASP A 68 2.72 -11.17 -9.12
N LEU A 69 2.33 -10.06 -8.49
CA LEU A 69 3.14 -9.30 -7.52
C LEU A 69 2.33 -9.05 -6.26
N PHE A 70 3.00 -9.13 -5.12
CA PHE A 70 2.45 -8.74 -3.84
C PHE A 70 3.30 -7.64 -3.20
N LEU A 71 2.68 -6.51 -2.88
CA LEU A 71 3.27 -5.39 -2.14
C LEU A 71 2.58 -5.29 -0.77
N SER A 72 3.27 -5.73 0.27
CA SER A 72 2.79 -5.72 1.66
C SER A 72 3.17 -4.43 2.38
N ALA A 73 2.40 -4.06 3.40
CA ALA A 73 2.72 -2.94 4.30
C ALA A 73 3.62 -3.36 5.48
N ASN A 74 4.03 -4.63 5.56
CA ASN A 74 5.07 -5.13 6.46
C ASN A 74 5.86 -6.28 5.81
N ILE A 75 6.97 -6.68 6.43
CA ILE A 75 7.72 -7.86 6.01
C ILE A 75 6.99 -9.18 6.31
N ASP A 76 6.33 -9.30 7.47
CA ASP A 76 5.80 -10.59 7.95
C ASP A 76 4.76 -11.21 7.01
N PHE A 77 3.84 -10.41 6.45
CA PHE A 77 2.83 -10.95 5.53
C PHE A 77 3.45 -11.45 4.22
N ALA A 78 4.50 -10.78 3.73
CA ALA A 78 5.22 -11.24 2.54
C ALA A 78 6.06 -12.50 2.86
N ASP A 79 6.69 -12.53 4.02
CA ASP A 79 7.48 -13.67 4.48
C ASP A 79 6.64 -14.93 4.68
N VAL A 80 5.41 -14.80 5.19
CA VAL A 80 4.44 -15.92 5.26
C VAL A 80 4.19 -16.52 3.87
N LEU A 81 3.95 -15.70 2.84
CA LEU A 81 3.73 -16.21 1.48
C LEU A 81 4.96 -16.91 0.91
N TYR A 82 6.15 -16.39 1.20
CA TYR A 82 7.39 -17.03 0.78
C TYR A 82 7.61 -18.38 1.47
N LYS A 83 7.47 -18.43 2.80
CA LYS A 83 7.62 -19.67 3.59
C LYS A 83 6.61 -20.74 3.24
N ASP A 84 5.39 -20.33 2.90
CA ASP A 84 4.32 -21.25 2.50
C ASP A 84 4.40 -21.65 1.02
N GLY A 85 5.45 -21.22 0.29
CA GLY A 85 5.73 -21.65 -1.07
C GLY A 85 4.90 -20.97 -2.17
N PHE A 86 4.30 -19.80 -1.89
CA PHE A 86 3.50 -19.03 -2.87
C PHE A 86 4.33 -18.02 -3.69
N ALA A 87 5.62 -17.86 -3.38
CA ALA A 87 6.48 -16.85 -3.98
C ALA A 87 7.77 -17.42 -4.56
N LEU A 88 8.26 -16.77 -5.63
CA LEU A 88 9.46 -17.15 -6.36
C LEU A 88 10.74 -16.66 -5.69
N ASN A 89 10.65 -15.57 -4.93
CA ASN A 89 11.78 -14.91 -4.30
C ASN A 89 11.47 -14.51 -2.85
N LYS A 90 12.53 -14.35 -2.07
CA LYS A 90 12.44 -13.79 -0.72
C LYS A 90 11.84 -12.38 -0.77
N PRO A 91 11.08 -11.96 0.26
CA PRO A 91 10.61 -10.59 0.38
C PRO A 91 11.77 -9.59 0.34
N VAL A 92 11.60 -8.50 -0.39
CA VAL A 92 12.53 -7.37 -0.42
C VAL A 92 11.82 -6.14 0.11
N ILE A 93 12.45 -5.45 1.06
CA ILE A 93 11.96 -4.17 1.57
C ILE A 93 12.10 -3.14 0.44
N TYR A 94 10.99 -2.51 0.05
CA TYR A 94 10.97 -1.52 -1.03
C TYR A 94 10.77 -0.08 -0.54
N THR A 95 10.27 0.09 0.68
CA THR A 95 10.06 1.41 1.31
C THR A 95 9.66 1.28 2.78
N SER A 96 9.57 2.39 3.52
CA SER A 96 9.05 2.42 4.89
C SER A 96 8.04 3.55 5.10
N GLY A 97 6.93 3.24 5.75
CA GLY A 97 5.77 4.12 5.94
C GLY A 97 5.74 4.86 7.28
N SER A 98 4.72 5.70 7.46
CA SER A 98 4.44 6.39 8.73
C SER A 98 2.93 6.61 8.91
N VAL A 99 2.47 6.52 10.15
CA VAL A 99 1.08 6.78 10.52
C VAL A 99 0.90 8.28 10.74
N ALA A 100 -0.23 8.82 10.28
CA ALA A 100 -0.65 10.18 10.57
C ALA A 100 -2.00 10.16 11.30
N ILE A 101 -2.17 11.06 12.25
CA ILE A 101 -3.47 11.43 12.82
C ILE A 101 -4.06 12.55 11.97
N LEU A 102 -5.26 12.32 11.42
CA LEU A 102 -6.01 13.24 10.59
C LEU A 102 -7.28 13.68 11.34
N SER A 103 -7.53 14.99 11.40
CA SER A 103 -8.82 15.53 11.84
C SER A 103 -9.53 16.25 10.70
N VAL A 104 -10.75 15.84 10.40
CA VAL A 104 -11.61 16.52 9.41
C VAL A 104 -12.70 17.39 10.05
N ARG A 105 -12.77 17.41 11.38
CA ARG A 105 -13.76 18.15 12.17
C ARG A 105 -13.16 19.27 13.02
N GLY A 106 -11.89 19.63 12.77
CA GLY A 106 -11.22 20.75 13.45
C GLY A 106 -10.70 20.43 14.85
N TYR A 107 -10.67 19.16 15.25
CA TYR A 107 -9.98 18.75 16.48
C TYR A 107 -8.47 18.85 16.28
N GLU A 108 -7.74 19.08 17.36
CA GLU A 108 -6.29 19.05 17.35
C GLU A 108 -5.79 17.63 16.99
N PRO A 109 -4.94 17.46 15.97
CA PRO A 109 -4.45 16.16 15.55
C PRO A 109 -3.29 15.72 16.45
N SER A 110 -3.58 15.39 17.70
CA SER A 110 -2.59 14.89 18.67
C SER A 110 -3.13 13.70 19.47
N LEU A 111 -2.24 12.85 19.98
CA LEU A 111 -2.67 11.69 20.80
C LEU A 111 -3.38 12.12 22.09
N ASN A 112 -2.97 13.25 22.68
CA ASN A 112 -3.61 13.78 23.88
C ASN A 112 -5.04 14.25 23.62
N SER A 113 -5.33 14.80 22.44
CA SER A 113 -6.67 15.30 22.12
C SER A 113 -7.71 14.18 22.10
N LEU A 114 -7.32 12.93 21.83
CA LEU A 114 -8.21 11.75 21.78
C LEU A 114 -8.98 11.50 23.09
N LYS A 115 -8.46 12.00 24.22
CA LYS A 115 -9.13 11.93 25.53
C LYS A 115 -10.33 12.88 25.64
N ASN A 116 -10.43 13.88 24.75
CA ASN A 116 -11.57 14.79 24.69
C ASN A 116 -12.88 14.01 24.56
N LYS A 117 -13.85 14.32 25.43
CA LYS A 117 -15.16 13.66 25.49
C LYS A 117 -16.01 13.94 24.25
N ASP A 118 -15.74 15.02 23.52
CA ASP A 118 -16.48 15.39 22.30
C ASP A 118 -16.05 14.56 21.09
N ILE A 119 -14.82 14.02 21.10
CA ILE A 119 -14.39 13.02 20.12
C ILE A 119 -15.11 11.71 20.44
N LYS A 120 -15.98 11.27 19.53
CA LYS A 120 -16.77 10.05 19.66
C LYS A 120 -16.22 8.91 18.81
N THR A 121 -15.55 9.24 17.70
CA THR A 121 -15.10 8.26 16.72
C THR A 121 -13.63 8.42 16.38
N ILE A 122 -12.85 7.37 16.63
CA ILE A 122 -11.44 7.25 16.28
C ILE A 122 -11.31 6.11 15.29
N ILE A 123 -11.13 6.44 14.01
CA ILE A 123 -11.10 5.45 12.95
C ILE A 123 -9.67 4.95 12.74
N ILE A 124 -9.47 3.64 12.81
CA ILE A 124 -8.18 2.99 12.56
C ILE A 124 -8.35 1.87 11.54
N ALA A 125 -7.27 1.45 10.88
CA ALA A 125 -7.30 0.18 10.14
C ALA A 125 -7.35 -1.01 11.12
N ASN A 126 -8.02 -2.11 10.75
CA ASN A 126 -8.09 -3.32 11.56
C ASN A 126 -6.67 -3.85 11.90
N PRO A 127 -6.26 -3.86 13.18
CA PRO A 127 -4.89 -4.15 13.58
C PRO A 127 -4.47 -5.60 13.34
N LYS A 128 -5.43 -6.52 13.19
CA LYS A 128 -5.15 -7.94 12.92
C LYS A 128 -4.71 -8.19 11.47
N THR A 129 -5.11 -7.32 10.54
CA THR A 129 -4.87 -7.53 9.10
C THR A 129 -4.13 -6.39 8.41
N ALA A 130 -4.04 -5.22 9.05
CA ALA A 130 -3.39 -4.04 8.50
C ALA A 130 -2.24 -3.56 9.41
N PRO A 131 -0.99 -3.55 8.92
CA PRO A 131 0.18 -3.09 9.71
C PRO A 131 0.05 -1.68 10.28
N TYR A 132 -0.57 -0.74 9.55
CA TYR A 132 -0.85 0.61 10.06
C TYR A 132 -1.82 0.62 11.24
N GLY A 133 -2.76 -0.33 11.28
CA GLY A 133 -3.66 -0.52 12.42
C GLY A 133 -2.91 -1.02 13.65
N ALA A 134 -2.03 -2.01 13.47
CA ALA A 134 -1.19 -2.53 14.53
C ALA A 134 -0.27 -1.43 15.11
N ALA A 135 0.41 -0.67 14.24
CA ALA A 135 1.26 0.45 14.63
C ALA A 135 0.48 1.56 15.37
N THR A 136 -0.77 1.80 14.97
CA THR A 136 -1.65 2.77 15.66
C THR A 136 -1.98 2.32 17.08
N ILE A 137 -2.35 1.04 17.26
CA ILE A 137 -2.62 0.47 18.58
C ILE A 137 -1.37 0.47 19.46
N GLU A 138 -0.21 0.17 18.89
CA GLU A 138 1.08 0.24 19.58
C GLU A 138 1.36 1.67 20.06
N ALA A 139 1.13 2.67 19.20
CA ALA A 139 1.30 4.07 19.58
C ALA A 139 0.36 4.49 20.72
N PHE A 140 -0.89 4.04 20.72
CA PHE A 140 -1.83 4.31 21.82
C PHE A 140 -1.39 3.70 23.14
N LYS A 141 -0.85 2.48 23.10
CA LYS A 141 -0.36 1.77 24.28
C LYS A 141 0.91 2.42 24.84
N ASN A 142 1.86 2.73 23.97
CA ASN A 142 3.13 3.37 24.36
C ASN A 142 2.92 4.81 24.85
N ALA A 143 1.89 5.50 24.35
CA ALA A 143 1.47 6.80 24.88
C ALA A 143 0.61 6.69 26.16
N GLY A 144 0.25 5.48 26.61
CA GLY A 144 -0.52 5.27 27.83
C GLY A 144 -2.00 5.68 27.77
N ILE A 145 -2.56 5.90 26.58
CA ILE A 145 -3.94 6.41 26.42
C ILE A 145 -4.96 5.34 25.98
N TYR A 146 -4.49 4.15 25.58
CA TYR A 146 -5.33 3.13 24.94
C TYR A 146 -6.60 2.79 25.74
N ASP A 147 -6.46 2.57 27.05
CA ASP A 147 -7.60 2.17 27.89
C ASP A 147 -8.67 3.27 28.03
N GLU A 148 -8.29 4.55 27.93
CA GLU A 148 -9.22 5.68 28.00
C GLU A 148 -10.02 5.87 26.70
N ILE A 149 -9.48 5.42 25.57
CA ILE A 149 -10.04 5.71 24.24
C ILE A 149 -10.59 4.49 23.52
N LYS A 150 -10.33 3.26 24.01
CA LYS A 150 -10.65 2.00 23.30
C LYS A 150 -12.11 1.89 22.86
N ASP A 151 -13.05 2.42 23.64
CA ASP A 151 -14.48 2.37 23.34
C ASP A 151 -14.90 3.35 22.22
N LYS A 152 -14.02 4.28 21.84
CA LYS A 152 -14.21 5.22 20.71
C LYS A 152 -13.65 4.67 19.39
N ILE A 153 -12.91 3.56 19.45
CA ILE A 153 -12.18 3.02 18.29
C ILE A 153 -13.15 2.31 17.35
N ILE A 154 -13.11 2.70 16.07
CA ILE A 154 -13.81 2.04 14.99
C ILE A 154 -12.77 1.46 14.04
N GLU A 155 -12.83 0.13 13.84
CA GLU A 155 -11.91 -0.57 12.95
C GLU A 155 -12.45 -0.62 11.51
N ALA A 156 -11.71 -0.04 10.59
CA ALA A 156 -11.93 -0.15 9.16
C ALA A 156 -11.21 -1.38 8.56
N ASN A 157 -11.68 -1.84 7.41
CA ASN A 157 -11.17 -3.05 6.76
C ASN A 157 -9.71 -2.95 6.28
N SER A 158 -9.26 -1.74 5.95
CA SER A 158 -7.91 -1.42 5.50
C SER A 158 -7.58 0.03 5.85
N ILE A 159 -6.33 0.44 5.67
CA ILE A 159 -5.92 1.84 5.88
C ILE A 159 -6.51 2.81 4.85
N GLY A 160 -6.78 2.34 3.63
CA GLY A 160 -7.54 3.13 2.64
C GLY A 160 -9.01 3.30 3.05
N ASP A 161 -9.61 2.25 3.61
CA ASP A 161 -10.96 2.35 4.18
C ASP A 161 -11.00 3.28 5.39
N ALA A 162 -9.97 3.22 6.26
CA ALA A 162 -9.86 4.11 7.42
C ALA A 162 -9.83 5.58 6.98
N LEU A 163 -9.03 5.91 5.96
CA LEU A 163 -9.01 7.25 5.36
C LEU A 163 -10.39 7.66 4.84
N ASN A 164 -11.01 6.81 4.02
CA ASN A 164 -12.31 7.10 3.42
C ASN A 164 -13.41 7.30 4.46
N GLN A 165 -13.43 6.46 5.50
CA GLN A 165 -14.41 6.57 6.59
C GLN A 165 -14.15 7.81 7.43
N THR A 166 -12.88 8.17 7.68
CA THR A 166 -12.50 9.40 8.41
C THR A 166 -13.06 10.62 7.70
N ILE A 167 -12.78 10.76 6.41
CA ILE A 167 -13.27 11.87 5.59
C ILE A 167 -14.79 11.99 5.62
N LYS A 168 -15.49 10.86 5.53
CA LYS A 168 -16.96 10.85 5.43
C LYS A 168 -17.64 11.12 6.76
N ALA A 169 -17.16 10.52 7.84
CA ALA A 169 -17.91 10.42 9.08
C ALA A 169 -17.08 10.44 10.38
N GLY A 170 -15.75 10.32 10.32
CA GLY A 170 -14.92 10.27 11.53
C GLY A 170 -14.61 11.64 12.12
N ASP A 171 -14.45 11.69 13.45
CA ASP A 171 -13.90 12.86 14.15
C ASP A 171 -12.38 12.94 13.95
N ILE A 172 -11.72 11.80 14.18
CA ILE A 172 -10.29 11.56 14.00
C ILE A 172 -10.08 10.24 13.27
N GLY A 173 -9.09 10.21 12.38
CA GLY A 173 -8.62 9.00 11.71
C GLY A 173 -7.12 8.81 11.82
N PHE A 174 -6.70 7.55 11.88
CA PHE A 174 -5.32 7.14 11.73
C PHE A 174 -5.12 6.59 10.33
N VAL A 175 -4.34 7.31 9.54
CA VAL A 175 -4.20 7.13 8.09
C VAL A 175 -2.74 6.96 7.71
N ALA A 176 -2.48 6.52 6.47
CA ALA A 176 -1.12 6.55 5.94
C ALA A 176 -0.72 8.01 5.66
N ALA A 177 0.40 8.46 6.23
CA ALA A 177 0.93 9.80 5.99
C ALA A 177 1.10 10.12 4.50
N SER A 178 1.41 9.09 3.70
CA SER A 178 1.57 9.21 2.26
C SER A 178 0.31 9.59 1.51
N ALA A 179 -0.86 9.17 1.98
CA ALA A 179 -2.12 9.56 1.36
C ALA A 179 -2.32 11.08 1.41
N LEU A 180 -1.86 11.73 2.49
CA LEU A 180 -2.00 13.17 2.69
C LEU A 180 -1.06 13.99 1.79
N LYS A 181 -0.11 13.35 1.09
CA LYS A 181 0.75 13.98 0.08
C LYS A 181 0.15 14.00 -1.32
N ALA A 182 -0.94 13.26 -1.56
CA ALA A 182 -1.62 13.28 -2.84
C ALA A 182 -2.28 14.64 -3.11
N GLU A 183 -2.30 15.07 -4.37
CA GLU A 183 -2.85 16.37 -4.77
C GLU A 183 -4.32 16.53 -4.35
N GLN A 184 -5.16 15.51 -4.59
CA GLN A 184 -6.57 15.52 -4.17
C GLN A 184 -6.78 15.56 -2.65
N MET A 185 -5.73 15.35 -1.86
CA MET A 185 -5.77 15.30 -0.40
C MET A 185 -5.27 16.58 0.28
N GLN A 186 -4.76 17.56 -0.47
CA GLN A 186 -4.20 18.81 0.07
C GLN A 186 -5.18 19.63 0.93
N LYS A 187 -6.49 19.50 0.68
CA LYS A 187 -7.54 20.16 1.49
C LYS A 187 -7.69 19.60 2.91
N TYR A 188 -7.05 18.47 3.22
CA TYR A 188 -7.04 17.85 4.54
C TYR A 188 -5.68 18.10 5.20
N ASP A 189 -5.44 19.35 5.56
CA ASP A 189 -4.17 19.86 6.11
C ASP A 189 -4.08 19.78 7.64
N ASN A 190 -5.21 19.58 8.33
CA ASN A 190 -5.24 19.40 9.77
C ASN A 190 -4.85 17.96 10.18
N TYR A 191 -3.55 17.69 10.14
CA TYR A 191 -2.98 16.40 10.49
C TYR A 191 -1.62 16.53 11.19
N ALA A 192 -1.19 15.48 11.89
CA ALA A 192 0.17 15.35 12.40
C ALA A 192 0.71 13.94 12.16
N ILE A 193 2.02 13.81 12.00
CA ILE A 193 2.70 12.51 11.93
C ILE A 193 2.88 11.98 13.34
N ILE A 194 2.54 10.71 13.55
CA ILE A 194 2.77 10.04 14.83
C ILE A 194 4.27 9.85 15.03
N ASP A 195 4.74 10.11 16.25
CA ASP A 195 6.13 9.88 16.61
C ASP A 195 6.50 8.42 16.37
N SER A 196 7.51 8.21 15.53
CA SER A 196 8.04 6.89 15.20
C SER A 196 8.61 6.13 16.39
N SER A 197 8.92 6.80 17.50
CA SER A 197 9.36 6.13 18.75
C SER A 197 8.22 5.35 19.42
N LEU A 198 6.96 5.68 19.10
CA LEU A 198 5.78 5.08 19.71
C LEU A 198 5.33 3.78 19.05
N HIS A 199 5.91 3.40 17.91
CA HIS A 199 5.52 2.18 17.22
C HIS A 199 6.67 1.55 16.44
N THR A 200 6.55 0.26 16.15
CA THR A 200 7.48 -0.48 15.32
C THR A 200 7.51 0.11 13.91
N SER A 201 8.70 0.11 13.27
CA SER A 201 8.85 0.63 11.90
C SER A 201 7.95 -0.11 10.92
N ILE A 202 7.33 0.63 10.01
CA ILE A 202 6.40 0.08 9.01
C ILE A 202 7.21 -0.19 7.72
N ASP A 203 8.12 -1.15 7.80
CA ASP A 203 8.98 -1.54 6.69
C ASP A 203 8.21 -2.46 5.73
N GLN A 204 8.06 -2.02 4.49
CA GLN A 204 7.15 -2.61 3.52
C GLN A 204 7.92 -3.51 2.57
N ALA A 205 7.43 -4.73 2.36
CA ALA A 205 8.11 -5.72 1.54
C ALA A 205 7.28 -6.14 0.33
N MET A 206 7.97 -6.52 -0.74
CA MET A 206 7.35 -7.06 -1.94
C MET A 206 8.04 -8.32 -2.45
N LEU A 207 7.30 -9.12 -3.22
CA LEU A 207 7.77 -10.34 -3.85
C LEU A 207 7.00 -10.63 -5.14
N ILE A 208 7.58 -11.50 -5.97
CA ILE A 208 6.94 -12.08 -7.15
C ILE A 208 6.28 -13.40 -6.73
N LEU A 209 5.00 -13.53 -7.03
CA LEU A 209 4.20 -14.72 -6.75
C LEU A 209 4.41 -15.78 -7.84
N ASN A 210 4.15 -17.04 -7.53
CA ASN A 210 4.35 -18.15 -8.48
C ASN A 210 3.56 -17.97 -9.79
N HIS A 211 2.34 -17.42 -9.70
CA HIS A 211 1.52 -17.10 -10.88
C HIS A 211 2.23 -16.15 -11.84
N GLY A 212 3.03 -15.22 -11.31
CA GLY A 212 3.79 -14.24 -12.07
C GLY A 212 5.07 -14.76 -12.73
N GLN A 213 5.45 -16.03 -12.57
CA GLN A 213 6.78 -16.54 -12.98
C GLN A 213 7.10 -16.32 -14.47
N ASN A 214 6.09 -16.43 -15.32
CA ASN A 214 6.22 -16.31 -16.78
C ASN A 214 5.80 -14.92 -17.28
N ASN A 215 5.38 -14.03 -16.38
CA ASN A 215 4.95 -12.69 -16.72
C ASN A 215 6.14 -11.72 -16.70
N LYS A 216 6.66 -11.37 -17.87
CA LYS A 216 7.78 -10.43 -18.00
C LYS A 216 7.50 -9.07 -17.36
N LEU A 217 6.23 -8.62 -17.34
CA LEU A 217 5.85 -7.38 -16.67
C LEU A 217 5.99 -7.47 -15.14
N ALA A 218 5.86 -8.66 -14.55
CA ALA A 218 6.01 -8.82 -13.10
C ALA A 218 7.44 -8.48 -12.67
N LYS A 219 8.43 -9.04 -13.38
CA LYS A 219 9.84 -8.71 -13.13
C LYS A 219 10.15 -7.25 -13.45
N ALA A 220 9.67 -6.74 -14.60
CA ALA A 220 9.93 -5.35 -14.99
C ALA A 220 9.35 -4.34 -13.99
N PHE A 221 8.12 -4.53 -13.52
CA PHE A 221 7.49 -3.64 -12.55
C PHE A 221 8.13 -3.77 -11.16
N TYR A 222 8.48 -4.99 -10.73
CA TYR A 222 9.26 -5.24 -9.52
C TYR A 222 10.59 -4.46 -9.54
N ASP A 223 11.34 -4.55 -10.63
CA ASP A 223 12.61 -3.82 -10.78
C ASP A 223 12.39 -2.31 -10.82
N PHE A 224 11.32 -1.87 -11.49
CA PHE A 224 10.98 -0.45 -11.56
C PHE A 224 10.66 0.13 -10.17
N ILE A 225 9.93 -0.59 -9.31
CA ILE A 225 9.65 -0.17 -7.92
C ILE A 225 10.96 0.06 -7.13
N LEU A 226 12.01 -0.74 -7.39
CA LEU A 226 13.32 -0.58 -6.77
C LEU A 226 14.21 0.48 -7.44
N SER A 227 13.82 0.99 -8.60
CA SER A 227 14.61 1.96 -9.35
C SER A 227 14.68 3.32 -8.64
N HIS A 228 15.74 4.08 -8.93
CA HIS A 228 15.90 5.46 -8.42
C HIS A 228 14.65 6.32 -8.69
N LYS A 229 14.08 6.20 -9.90
CA LYS A 229 12.90 6.95 -10.31
C LYS A 229 11.68 6.65 -9.44
N ALA A 230 11.42 5.38 -9.12
CA ALA A 230 10.31 5.03 -8.23
C ALA A 230 10.59 5.44 -6.78
N GLN A 231 11.84 5.34 -6.33
CA GLN A 231 12.24 5.76 -4.98
C GLN A 231 12.06 7.27 -4.76
N GLU A 232 12.37 8.11 -5.77
CA GLU A 232 12.05 9.54 -5.74
C GLU A 232 10.55 9.80 -5.55
N ILE A 233 9.69 9.02 -6.22
CA ILE A 233 8.24 9.11 -6.08
C ILE A 233 7.81 8.69 -4.67
N PHE A 234 8.35 7.60 -4.12
CA PHE A 234 8.09 7.23 -2.73
C PHE A 234 8.47 8.35 -1.74
N ILE A 235 9.63 8.97 -1.91
CA ILE A 235 10.09 10.09 -1.07
C ILE A 235 9.15 11.30 -1.21
N LYS A 236 8.72 11.64 -2.43
CA LYS A 236 7.73 12.71 -2.70
C LYS A 236 6.43 12.47 -1.93
N PHE A 237 6.00 11.21 -1.82
CA PHE A 237 4.85 10.80 -1.03
C PHE A 237 5.15 10.61 0.47
N GLY A 238 6.33 11.01 0.97
CA GLY A 238 6.64 10.97 2.40
C GLY A 238 6.98 9.58 2.95
N TYR A 239 7.28 8.61 2.08
CA TYR A 239 7.90 7.38 2.51
C TYR A 239 9.42 7.55 2.68
N ARG A 240 10.04 6.65 3.45
CA ARG A 240 11.50 6.57 3.54
C ARG A 240 12.03 5.57 2.51
N ALA A 241 13.12 5.95 1.83
CA ALA A 241 13.79 5.08 0.88
C ALA A 241 14.42 3.85 1.56
N ILE A 242 14.71 2.85 0.73
CA ILE A 242 15.45 1.63 1.10
C ILE A 242 16.82 2.04 1.68
N LYS A 243 17.21 1.42 2.81
CA LYS A 243 18.58 1.54 3.34
C LYS A 243 19.53 0.57 2.64
#